data_AF-A0A374U0V1-F1
#
_entry.id   AF-A0A374U0V1-F1
#
_cell.length_a   1.000
_cell.length_b   1.000
_cell.length_c   1.000
_cell.angle_alpha   90.00
_cell.angle_beta   90.00
_cell.angle_gamma   90.00
#
_symmetry.space_group_name_H-M   'P 1'
#
loop_
_entity.id
_entity.type
_entity.pdbx_description
1 polymer ?
#
loop_
_entity_poly.entity_id
_entity_poly.type
_entity_poly.pdbx_seq_one_letter_code
_entity_poly.pdbx_strand_id
1 'polypeptide(L)'
;MARLHVMERSHAQAVMDDLHDALGRRLAVSSLAPCPVEFTAALVNLCSTQSCGKCTPCRVGLSALSDLLADVLEGRADESTLNLIERTARTIYLSSDCAIGYEAGAMALTAIRGFRDDFEHHIREHSCGFDREARVPCVSGCPAHVDIPGYISLVEAGRYADAVKVIRKNNPLPLVCGLVCEHPCEMHCRRGMVDDPMNILALKRFAVEHSDLNDHKPHVVDNTGKRVAVIGGGPAGLSCAYYLAVMGHKVTIFEQRHHLGGMLRYGIPSYRLPRERLQAEIDWILSAGIDVELDHSVNGEELARLRDEFDAVYLAIGAHSDKKLGLPGEEATGVESAVKMLRSIGDDELPDLSGQRVCIIGGGNVAMDVARSAVRCGAEKVSIVYRRRICDMTAQDAEIAGAQAEGCEVLELTAPLAIETDEDGRVSGLRVQPQIIGEPRRGRPAPRAAATPERVISCERVFVAIGQDIDSKPFEDMGIACKWGRVVTDSDGAVPNFDGLFSGGDCQTGPATVIRAINAGRVASANIDRYLGFDHKIKLDVELPTVQFKGKHECGRCELGEREAGERIHDWNLVEQGLTEQEARQEASRCLRCDHFGFGAFRGGRNLEW
;
A
#
# COMPACT_ATOMS: atom_id res chain seq x y z
N MET A 1 -45.65 10.79 -36.19
CA MET A 1 -44.69 9.95 -35.43
C MET A 1 -43.29 10.38 -35.84
N ALA A 2 -42.52 10.97 -34.92
CA ALA A 2 -41.12 11.29 -35.21
C ALA A 2 -40.37 9.97 -35.38
N ARG A 3 -39.67 9.79 -36.51
CA ARG A 3 -38.80 8.62 -36.71
C ARG A 3 -37.68 8.70 -35.68
N LEU A 4 -37.49 7.63 -34.93
CA LEU A 4 -36.34 7.49 -34.04
C LEU A 4 -35.10 7.33 -34.92
N HIS A 5 -34.12 8.21 -34.74
CA HIS A 5 -32.81 8.12 -35.38
C HIS A 5 -31.83 7.47 -34.41
N VAL A 6 -30.90 6.68 -34.94
CA VAL A 6 -29.70 6.28 -34.19
C VAL A 6 -28.92 7.57 -33.93
N MET A 7 -28.73 7.94 -32.66
CA MET A 7 -27.92 9.10 -32.32
C MET A 7 -26.46 8.79 -32.67
N GLU A 8 -25.99 9.27 -33.80
CA GLU A 8 -24.58 9.24 -34.15
C GLU A 8 -23.83 10.30 -33.33
N ARG A 9 -22.68 9.91 -32.75
CA ARG A 9 -21.83 10.84 -32.00
C ARG A 9 -21.34 11.94 -32.94
N SER A 10 -21.60 13.20 -32.59
CA SER A 10 -21.02 14.32 -33.33
C SER A 10 -19.51 14.42 -33.08
N HIS A 11 -18.76 14.97 -34.04
CA HIS A 11 -17.34 15.22 -33.87
C HIS A 11 -17.05 16.08 -32.63
N ALA A 12 -17.88 17.10 -32.37
CA ALA A 12 -17.75 17.95 -31.19
C ALA A 12 -17.93 17.17 -29.87
N GLN A 13 -18.81 16.17 -29.86
CA GLN A 13 -19.05 15.36 -28.68
C GLN A 13 -17.87 14.40 -28.40
N ALA A 14 -17.28 13.81 -29.45
CA ALA A 14 -16.05 13.03 -29.31
C ALA A 14 -14.89 13.87 -28.75
N VAL A 15 -14.70 15.09 -29.27
CA VAL A 15 -13.66 16.02 -28.75
C VAL A 15 -13.91 16.40 -27.29
N MET A 16 -15.16 16.60 -26.89
CA MET A 16 -15.50 16.87 -25.48
C MET A 16 -15.24 15.67 -24.57
N ASP A 17 -15.54 14.45 -25.03
CA ASP A 17 -15.24 13.23 -24.30
C ASP A 17 -13.71 13.09 -24.09
N ASP A 18 -12.90 13.35 -25.13
CA ASP A 18 -11.44 13.33 -25.04
C ASP A 18 -10.90 14.36 -24.03
N LEU A 19 -11.50 15.55 -23.98
CA LEU A 19 -11.14 16.59 -23.00
C LEU A 19 -11.53 16.19 -21.57
N HIS A 20 -12.70 15.56 -21.38
CA HIS A 20 -13.11 15.04 -20.08
C HIS A 20 -12.17 13.93 -19.60
N ASP A 21 -11.78 13.02 -20.48
CA ASP A 21 -10.84 11.95 -20.16
C ASP A 21 -9.46 12.51 -19.81
N ALA A 22 -8.98 13.50 -20.57
CA ALA A 22 -7.73 14.19 -20.28
C ALA A 22 -7.75 14.91 -18.92
N LEU A 23 -8.89 15.53 -18.55
CA LEU A 23 -9.07 16.15 -17.24
C LEU A 23 -9.10 15.10 -16.12
N GLY A 24 -9.82 13.99 -16.33
CA GLY A 24 -9.89 12.88 -15.38
C GLY A 24 -8.52 12.27 -15.10
N ARG A 25 -7.74 11.99 -16.15
CA ARG A 25 -6.35 11.51 -16.04
C ARG A 25 -5.46 12.45 -15.25
N ARG A 26 -5.57 13.77 -15.47
CA ARG A 26 -4.80 14.77 -14.72
C ARG A 26 -5.15 14.76 -13.23
N LEU A 27 -6.43 14.69 -12.89
CA LEU A 27 -6.88 14.64 -11.50
C LEU A 27 -6.42 13.35 -10.80
N ALA A 28 -6.45 12.21 -11.49
CA ALA A 28 -6.03 10.92 -10.94
C ALA A 28 -4.56 10.91 -10.50
N VAL A 29 -3.70 11.65 -11.20
CA VAL A 29 -2.24 11.68 -10.96
C VAL A 29 -1.80 12.87 -10.08
N SER A 30 -2.71 13.82 -9.81
CA SER A 30 -2.40 15.10 -9.14
C SER A 30 -2.34 15.01 -7.60
N SER A 31 -2.29 13.82 -7.00
CA SER A 31 -2.32 13.65 -5.53
C SER A 31 -1.10 14.20 -4.80
N LEU A 32 -0.09 14.70 -5.52
CA LEU A 32 1.02 15.46 -4.95
C LEU A 32 1.03 16.89 -5.52
N ALA A 33 0.48 17.83 -4.73
CA ALA A 33 0.85 19.25 -4.72
C ALA A 33 0.20 20.27 -5.69
N PRO A 34 -1.13 20.41 -5.82
CA PRO A 34 -1.68 21.74 -6.00
C PRO A 34 -1.79 22.45 -4.64
N CYS A 35 -1.71 23.79 -4.65
CA CYS A 35 -2.04 24.58 -3.46
C CYS A 35 -3.49 24.26 -3.09
N PRO A 36 -3.84 23.97 -1.81
CA PRO A 36 -5.21 23.65 -1.44
C PRO A 36 -6.21 24.75 -1.84
N VAL A 37 -5.81 26.02 -1.73
CA VAL A 37 -6.62 27.19 -2.12
C VAL A 37 -6.85 27.22 -3.63
N GLU A 38 -5.77 27.09 -4.41
CA GLU A 38 -5.82 27.11 -5.89
C GLU A 38 -6.65 25.94 -6.44
N PHE A 39 -6.46 24.74 -5.87
CA PHE A 39 -7.24 23.57 -6.24
C PHE A 39 -8.73 23.77 -5.95
N THR A 40 -9.05 24.33 -4.78
CA THR A 40 -10.44 24.64 -4.40
C THR A 40 -11.06 25.65 -5.37
N ALA A 41 -10.32 26.71 -5.73
CA ALA A 41 -10.78 27.71 -6.70
C ALA A 41 -11.04 27.10 -8.09
N ALA A 42 -10.12 26.25 -8.58
CA ALA A 42 -10.28 25.57 -9.86
C ALA A 42 -11.53 24.67 -9.89
N LEU A 43 -11.77 23.93 -8.80
CA LEU A 43 -12.95 23.08 -8.66
C LEU A 43 -14.25 23.90 -8.61
N VAL A 44 -14.31 24.95 -7.78
CA VAL A 44 -15.50 25.80 -7.69
C VAL A 44 -15.83 26.41 -9.05
N ASN A 45 -14.81 26.82 -9.81
CA ASN A 45 -14.98 27.31 -11.17
C ASN A 45 -15.50 26.23 -12.13
N LEU A 46 -14.99 25.00 -12.05
CA LEU A 46 -15.52 23.88 -12.83
C LEU A 46 -17.00 23.65 -12.53
N CYS A 47 -17.39 23.60 -11.25
CA CYS A 47 -18.80 23.47 -10.87
C CYS A 47 -19.66 24.65 -11.34
N SER A 48 -19.11 25.88 -11.31
CA SER A 48 -19.78 27.07 -11.84
C SER A 48 -20.09 26.93 -13.33
N THR A 49 -19.15 26.40 -14.14
CA THR A 49 -19.38 26.16 -15.57
C THR A 49 -20.44 25.08 -15.88
N GLN A 50 -20.60 24.10 -14.99
CA GLN A 50 -21.58 23.03 -15.14
C GLN A 50 -22.99 23.42 -14.65
N SER A 51 -23.06 24.46 -13.81
CA SER A 51 -24.31 24.90 -13.20
C SER A 51 -25.29 25.47 -14.21
N CYS A 52 -26.57 25.10 -14.10
CA CYS A 52 -27.65 25.72 -14.87
C CYS A 52 -28.12 27.07 -14.29
N GLY A 53 -27.63 27.46 -13.11
CA GLY A 53 -27.98 28.74 -12.46
C GLY A 53 -29.43 28.87 -11.99
N LYS A 54 -30.20 27.77 -11.92
CA LYS A 54 -31.63 27.82 -11.55
C LYS A 54 -31.84 28.22 -10.08
N CYS A 55 -31.04 27.67 -9.16
CA CYS A 55 -31.14 27.96 -7.73
C CYS A 55 -30.24 29.15 -7.35
N THR A 56 -30.69 29.96 -6.38
CA THR A 56 -29.93 31.11 -5.86
C THR A 56 -28.50 30.76 -5.39
N PRO A 57 -28.23 29.67 -4.64
CA PRO A 57 -26.86 29.34 -4.22
C PRO A 57 -25.92 29.11 -5.40
N CYS A 58 -26.39 28.54 -6.51
CA CYS A 58 -25.56 28.39 -7.70
C CYS A 58 -25.46 29.69 -8.51
N ARG A 59 -26.56 30.42 -8.69
CA ARG A 59 -26.60 31.63 -9.52
C ARG A 59 -25.78 32.79 -8.95
N VAL A 60 -25.81 32.95 -7.62
CA VAL A 60 -25.15 34.05 -6.93
C VAL A 60 -24.00 33.53 -6.07
N GLY A 61 -24.24 32.44 -5.32
CA GLY A 61 -23.27 31.92 -4.35
C GLY A 61 -21.99 31.40 -5.00
N LEU A 62 -22.06 30.60 -6.08
CA LEU A 62 -20.84 30.10 -6.74
C LEU A 62 -19.99 31.20 -7.35
N SER A 63 -20.62 32.23 -7.93
CA SER A 63 -19.89 33.41 -8.43
C SER A 63 -19.18 34.12 -7.28
N ALA A 64 -19.91 34.44 -6.21
CA ALA A 64 -19.32 35.11 -5.05
C ALA A 64 -18.22 34.28 -4.39
N LEU A 65 -18.40 32.96 -4.28
CA LEU A 65 -17.38 32.07 -3.73
C LEU A 65 -16.13 32.04 -4.60
N SER A 66 -16.28 32.02 -5.92
CA SER A 66 -15.15 32.08 -6.84
C SER A 66 -14.37 33.40 -6.70
N ASP A 67 -15.09 34.53 -6.64
CA ASP A 67 -14.47 35.86 -6.47
C ASP A 67 -13.69 35.94 -5.15
N LEU A 68 -14.26 35.44 -4.05
CA LEU A 68 -13.59 35.43 -2.75
C LEU A 68 -12.33 34.55 -2.75
N LEU A 69 -12.37 33.39 -3.41
CA LEU A 69 -11.20 32.51 -3.55
C LEU A 69 -10.12 33.17 -4.41
N ALA A 70 -10.50 33.89 -5.48
CA ALA A 70 -9.59 34.68 -6.28
C ALA A 70 -8.94 35.80 -5.46
N ASP A 71 -9.70 36.50 -4.60
CA ASP A 71 -9.15 37.53 -3.72
C ASP A 71 -8.09 36.98 -2.74
N VAL A 72 -8.24 35.74 -2.27
CA VAL A 72 -7.21 35.07 -1.46
C VAL A 72 -5.95 34.79 -2.29
N LEU A 73 -6.11 34.26 -3.50
CA LEU A 73 -4.98 33.93 -4.38
C LEU A 73 -4.24 35.18 -4.87
N GLU A 74 -4.94 36.30 -5.04
CA GLU A 74 -4.40 37.57 -5.53
C GLU A 74 -3.92 38.48 -4.39
N GLY A 75 -3.97 38.02 -3.13
CA GLY A 75 -3.48 38.76 -1.97
C GLY A 75 -4.32 40.00 -1.62
N ARG A 76 -5.59 40.04 -2.05
CA ARG A 76 -6.56 41.10 -1.72
C ARG A 76 -7.43 40.78 -0.51
N ALA A 77 -7.44 39.52 -0.08
CA ALA A 77 -8.27 39.04 1.02
C ALA A 77 -7.71 39.44 2.40
N ASP A 78 -8.61 39.48 3.38
CA ASP A 78 -8.32 39.63 4.80
C ASP A 78 -8.97 38.51 5.62
N GLU A 79 -8.80 38.53 6.94
CA GLU A 79 -9.39 37.52 7.82
C GLU A 79 -10.93 37.50 7.76
N SER A 80 -11.57 38.64 7.47
CA SER A 80 -13.03 38.72 7.28
C SER A 80 -13.48 37.95 6.03
N THR A 81 -12.64 37.93 5.00
CA THR A 81 -12.85 37.23 3.73
C THR A 81 -12.89 35.72 3.95
N LEU A 82 -12.00 35.15 4.79
CA LEU A 82 -12.03 33.71 5.11
C LEU A 82 -13.32 33.29 5.79
N ASN A 83 -13.80 34.11 6.74
CA ASN A 83 -15.08 33.86 7.42
C ASN A 83 -16.26 33.95 6.44
N LEU A 84 -16.18 34.84 5.45
CA LEU A 84 -17.18 34.97 4.40
C LEU A 84 -17.15 33.78 3.43
N ILE A 85 -15.96 33.28 3.07
CA ILE A 85 -15.78 32.04 2.27
C ILE A 85 -16.47 30.88 2.98
N GLU A 86 -16.17 30.66 4.25
CA GLU A 86 -16.76 29.54 5.02
C GLU A 86 -18.29 29.64 5.08
N ARG A 87 -18.82 30.84 5.38
CA ARG A 87 -20.27 31.08 5.42
C ARG A 87 -20.93 30.88 4.07
N THR A 88 -20.31 31.36 3.00
CA THR A 88 -20.82 31.25 1.63
C THR A 88 -20.82 29.79 1.18
N ALA A 89 -19.71 29.09 1.36
CA ALA A 89 -19.58 27.66 1.06
C ALA A 89 -20.62 26.83 1.82
N ARG A 90 -20.79 27.08 3.12
CA ARG A 90 -21.82 26.41 3.94
C ARG A 90 -23.24 26.70 3.46
N THR A 91 -23.53 27.93 3.05
CA THR A 91 -24.85 28.29 2.53
C THR A 91 -25.15 27.56 1.23
N ILE A 92 -24.19 27.53 0.31
CA ILE A 92 -24.31 26.78 -0.96
C ILE A 92 -24.55 25.30 -0.66
N TYR A 93 -23.69 24.70 0.16
CA TYR A 93 -23.79 23.30 0.59
C TYR A 93 -25.17 22.92 1.13
N LEU A 94 -25.75 23.75 2.01
CA LEU A 94 -27.02 23.44 2.68
C LEU A 94 -28.27 23.76 1.84
N SER A 95 -28.15 24.54 0.77
CA SER A 95 -29.32 25.07 0.04
C SER A 95 -29.35 24.78 -1.45
N SER A 96 -28.32 24.13 -2.00
CA SER A 96 -28.29 23.76 -3.41
C SER A 96 -29.25 22.61 -3.74
N ASP A 97 -30.05 22.80 -4.80
CA ASP A 97 -31.04 21.82 -5.28
C ASP A 97 -30.43 20.55 -5.92
N CYS A 98 -29.16 20.57 -6.31
CA CYS A 98 -28.52 19.47 -7.04
C CYS A 98 -27.05 19.27 -6.64
N ALA A 99 -26.49 18.15 -7.10
CA ALA A 99 -25.12 17.73 -6.80
C ALA A 99 -24.06 18.79 -7.15
N ILE A 100 -24.21 19.54 -8.24
CA ILE A 100 -23.19 20.51 -8.69
C ILE A 100 -22.95 21.59 -7.62
N GLY A 101 -24.04 22.21 -7.14
CA GLY A 101 -23.93 23.23 -6.10
C GLY A 101 -23.54 22.62 -4.75
N TYR A 102 -24.14 21.48 -4.41
CA TYR A 102 -23.85 20.77 -3.17
C TYR A 102 -22.35 20.44 -3.05
N GLU A 103 -21.77 19.79 -4.06
CA GLU A 103 -20.36 19.38 -4.08
C GLU A 103 -19.41 20.60 -4.06
N ALA A 104 -19.70 21.64 -4.83
CA ALA A 104 -18.90 22.86 -4.81
C ALA A 104 -18.85 23.51 -3.42
N GLY A 105 -20.00 23.62 -2.75
CA GLY A 105 -20.10 24.12 -1.38
C GLY A 105 -19.43 23.19 -0.36
N ALA A 106 -19.67 21.88 -0.47
CA ALA A 106 -19.11 20.86 0.43
C ALA A 106 -17.57 20.83 0.38
N MET A 107 -17.00 20.83 -0.83
CA MET A 107 -15.56 20.76 -1.03
C MET A 107 -14.88 22.05 -0.61
N ALA A 108 -15.43 23.22 -0.94
CA ALA A 108 -14.90 24.49 -0.46
C ALA A 108 -14.96 24.62 1.06
N LEU A 109 -16.05 24.14 1.68
CA LEU A 109 -16.18 24.11 3.15
C LEU A 109 -15.18 23.15 3.79
N THR A 110 -14.93 22.00 3.16
CA THR A 110 -13.91 21.04 3.60
C THR A 110 -12.53 21.67 3.51
N ALA A 111 -12.22 22.36 2.41
CA ALA A 111 -10.92 22.97 2.18
C ALA A 111 -10.61 24.09 3.17
N ILE A 112 -11.51 25.07 3.36
CA ILE A 112 -11.30 26.20 4.27
C ILE A 112 -11.16 25.76 5.74
N ARG A 113 -11.78 24.63 6.12
CA ARG A 113 -11.67 24.07 7.47
C ARG A 113 -10.44 23.19 7.64
N GLY A 114 -10.10 22.39 6.63
CA GLY A 114 -8.98 21.45 6.68
C GLY A 114 -7.61 22.11 6.47
N PHE A 115 -7.56 23.17 5.66
CA PHE A 115 -6.34 23.85 5.25
C PHE A 115 -6.33 25.33 5.67
N ARG A 116 -6.99 25.67 6.79
CA ARG A 116 -7.15 27.06 7.22
C ARG A 116 -5.83 27.81 7.33
N ASP A 117 -4.80 27.15 7.85
CA ASP A 117 -3.46 27.71 7.99
C ASP A 117 -2.87 28.12 6.63
N ASP A 118 -3.13 27.36 5.57
CA ASP A 118 -2.69 27.69 4.20
C ASP A 118 -3.43 28.91 3.64
N PHE A 119 -4.75 29.01 3.89
CA PHE A 119 -5.52 30.19 3.53
C PHE A 119 -5.03 31.45 4.27
N GLU A 120 -4.70 31.31 5.56
CA GLU A 120 -4.12 32.40 6.35
C GLU A 120 -2.71 32.78 5.89
N HIS A 121 -1.90 31.80 5.46
CA HIS A 121 -0.58 32.05 4.90
C HIS A 121 -0.65 32.83 3.58
N HIS A 122 -1.63 32.53 2.71
CA HIS A 122 -1.90 33.31 1.50
C HIS A 122 -2.21 34.79 1.79
N ILE A 123 -2.89 35.06 2.90
CA ILE A 123 -3.23 36.43 3.32
C ILE A 123 -2.03 37.14 3.94
N ARG A 124 -1.31 36.48 4.84
CA ARG A 124 -0.22 37.11 5.63
C ARG A 124 1.08 37.24 4.84
N GLU A 125 1.45 36.20 4.10
CA GLU A 125 2.75 36.05 3.46
C GLU A 125 2.67 36.15 1.93
N HIS A 126 1.49 36.40 1.37
CA HIS A 126 1.23 36.49 -0.07
C HIS A 126 1.81 35.32 -0.88
N SER A 127 1.84 34.14 -0.26
CA SER A 127 2.40 32.90 -0.80
C SER A 127 1.67 31.69 -0.20
N CYS A 128 1.94 30.49 -0.70
CA CYS A 128 1.34 29.26 -0.17
C CYS A 128 2.26 28.68 0.90
N GLY A 129 1.73 28.48 2.11
CA GLY A 129 2.45 27.87 3.25
C GLY A 129 2.46 26.34 3.22
N PHE A 130 1.72 25.75 2.29
CA PHE A 130 1.60 24.30 2.17
C PHE A 130 2.97 23.73 1.83
N ASP A 131 3.53 22.94 2.76
CA ASP A 131 4.87 22.39 2.59
C ASP A 131 4.88 21.43 1.39
N ARG A 132 5.43 21.95 0.29
CA ARG A 132 5.61 21.22 -0.96
C ARG A 132 6.98 20.56 -0.92
N GLU A 133 7.15 19.49 -0.14
CA GLU A 133 8.25 18.54 -0.33
C GLU A 133 8.09 17.70 -1.62
N ALA A 134 7.53 18.31 -2.68
CA ALA A 134 7.24 17.66 -3.95
C ALA A 134 8.53 17.43 -4.75
N ARG A 135 9.29 16.43 -4.29
CA ARG A 135 10.28 15.69 -5.08
C ARG A 135 9.56 14.98 -6.24
N VAL A 136 10.32 14.20 -7.01
CA VAL A 136 9.80 13.39 -8.11
C VAL A 136 8.56 12.58 -7.65
N PRO A 137 7.38 12.70 -8.32
CA PRO A 137 6.11 12.17 -7.80
C PRO A 137 6.11 10.68 -7.44
N CYS A 138 6.69 9.83 -8.29
CA CYS A 138 6.77 8.39 -8.00
C CYS A 138 7.70 8.07 -6.81
N VAL A 139 8.74 8.89 -6.57
CA VAL A 139 9.64 8.77 -5.41
C VAL A 139 8.93 9.23 -4.14
N SER A 140 8.19 10.34 -4.20
CA SER A 140 7.37 10.82 -3.07
C SER A 140 6.22 9.86 -2.75
N GLY A 141 5.59 9.26 -3.77
CA GLY A 141 4.53 8.26 -3.60
C GLY A 141 5.01 6.88 -3.16
N CYS A 142 6.33 6.61 -3.23
CA CYS A 142 6.92 5.41 -2.66
C CYS A 142 7.20 5.62 -1.16
N PRO A 143 6.63 4.80 -0.25
CA PRO A 143 6.87 4.97 1.19
C PRO A 143 8.35 4.87 1.60
N ALA A 144 9.17 4.13 0.85
CA ALA A 144 10.61 4.02 1.10
C ALA A 144 11.45 5.06 0.34
N HIS A 145 10.81 5.92 -0.46
CA HIS A 145 11.48 6.92 -1.30
C HIS A 145 12.54 6.35 -2.26
N VAL A 146 12.22 5.20 -2.87
CA VAL A 146 13.08 4.57 -3.88
C VAL A 146 13.25 5.48 -5.09
N ASP A 147 14.47 5.57 -5.60
CA ASP A 147 14.84 6.39 -6.74
C ASP A 147 14.41 5.77 -8.08
N ILE A 148 13.10 5.90 -8.34
CA ILE A 148 12.42 5.24 -9.46
C ILE A 148 12.89 5.69 -10.83
N PRO A 149 12.95 7.00 -11.16
CA PRO A 149 13.45 7.41 -12.48
C PRO A 149 14.89 6.98 -12.71
N GLY A 150 15.71 6.94 -11.64
CA GLY A 150 17.10 6.53 -11.73
C GLY A 150 17.23 5.09 -12.17
N TYR A 151 16.61 4.14 -11.47
CA TYR A 151 16.69 2.73 -11.87
C TYR A 151 15.99 2.45 -13.20
N ILE A 152 14.89 3.14 -13.53
CA ILE A 152 14.21 2.98 -14.83
C ILE A 152 15.14 3.39 -15.98
N SER A 153 15.89 4.50 -15.82
CA SER A 153 16.86 4.91 -16.84
C SER A 153 17.98 3.90 -17.04
N LEU A 154 18.38 3.20 -15.97
CA LEU A 154 19.39 2.14 -16.03
C LEU A 154 18.84 0.88 -16.70
N VAL A 155 17.57 0.52 -16.47
CA VAL A 155 16.89 -0.57 -17.18
C VAL A 155 16.82 -0.27 -18.68
N GLU A 156 16.43 0.95 -19.07
CA GLU A 156 16.42 1.37 -20.47
C GLU A 156 17.81 1.23 -21.13
N ALA A 157 18.86 1.55 -20.37
CA ALA A 157 20.25 1.47 -20.81
C ALA A 157 20.87 0.06 -20.74
N GLY A 158 20.13 -0.96 -20.27
CA GLY A 158 20.66 -2.32 -20.11
C GLY A 158 21.63 -2.50 -18.93
N ARG A 159 21.67 -1.55 -17.99
CA ARG A 159 22.57 -1.55 -16.82
C ARG A 159 21.86 -2.07 -15.57
N TYR A 160 21.45 -3.33 -15.59
CA TYR A 160 20.55 -3.91 -14.58
C TYR A 160 21.18 -4.00 -13.17
N ALA A 161 22.45 -4.43 -13.07
CA ALA A 161 23.15 -4.48 -11.79
C ALA A 161 23.22 -3.10 -11.09
N ASP A 162 23.44 -2.03 -11.86
CA ASP A 162 23.43 -0.67 -11.35
C ASP A 162 22.02 -0.24 -10.95
N ALA A 163 20.99 -0.63 -11.70
CA ALA A 163 19.58 -0.38 -11.35
C ALA A 163 19.25 -1.00 -9.97
N VAL A 164 19.71 -2.22 -9.71
CA VAL A 164 19.54 -2.90 -8.43
C VAL A 164 20.26 -2.16 -7.29
N LYS A 165 21.49 -1.67 -7.49
CA LYS A 165 22.19 -0.83 -6.50
C LYS A 165 21.40 0.43 -6.16
N VAL A 166 20.83 1.11 -7.17
CA VAL A 166 19.97 2.29 -6.97
C VAL A 166 18.75 1.97 -6.11
N ILE A 167 18.11 0.81 -6.33
CA ILE A 167 16.96 0.38 -5.53
C ILE A 167 17.39 0.05 -4.09
N ARG A 168 18.47 -0.73 -3.93
CA ARG A 168 18.97 -1.24 -2.63
C ARG A 168 19.42 -0.17 -1.65
N LYS A 169 19.69 1.05 -2.12
CA LYS A 169 19.92 2.21 -1.25
C LYS A 169 18.76 2.48 -0.30
N ASN A 170 17.52 2.28 -0.75
CA ASN A 170 16.31 2.58 0.03
C ASN A 170 15.45 1.35 0.29
N ASN A 171 15.67 0.26 -0.44
CA ASN A 171 14.91 -0.97 -0.32
C ASN A 171 15.83 -2.20 -0.47
N PRO A 172 16.18 -2.91 0.62
CA PRO A 172 17.04 -4.10 0.57
C PRO A 172 16.32 -5.36 0.07
N LEU A 173 15.00 -5.28 -0.21
CA LEU A 173 14.17 -6.38 -0.71
C LEU A 173 13.55 -6.02 -2.09
N PRO A 174 14.36 -5.68 -3.11
CA PRO A 174 13.86 -5.26 -4.42
C PRO A 174 13.06 -6.34 -5.15
N LEU A 175 13.45 -7.62 -5.08
CA LEU A 175 12.75 -8.73 -5.76
C LEU A 175 11.38 -8.97 -5.13
N VAL A 176 11.32 -9.07 -3.79
CA VAL A 176 10.05 -9.17 -3.06
C VAL A 176 9.14 -8.01 -3.48
N CYS A 177 9.65 -6.77 -3.47
CA CYS A 177 8.85 -5.62 -3.88
C CYS A 177 8.56 -5.55 -5.39
N GLY A 178 9.19 -6.39 -6.21
CA GLY A 178 8.88 -6.59 -7.62
C GLY A 178 7.80 -7.65 -7.85
N LEU A 179 7.49 -8.47 -6.84
CA LEU A 179 6.50 -9.55 -6.90
C LEU A 179 5.21 -9.23 -6.14
N VAL A 180 5.29 -8.52 -5.01
CA VAL A 180 4.14 -8.41 -4.08
C VAL A 180 3.78 -6.99 -3.63
N CYS A 181 4.48 -5.96 -4.13
CA CYS A 181 4.23 -4.59 -3.72
C CYS A 181 2.93 -4.05 -4.31
N GLU A 182 2.15 -3.31 -3.51
CA GLU A 182 0.94 -2.58 -3.95
C GLU A 182 1.24 -1.32 -4.79
N HIS A 183 2.48 -1.16 -5.27
CA HIS A 183 2.94 -0.12 -6.20
C HIS A 183 2.29 1.28 -6.07
N PRO A 184 2.19 1.89 -4.87
CA PRO A 184 1.53 3.20 -4.70
C PRO A 184 2.21 4.33 -5.49
N CYS A 185 3.48 4.13 -5.87
CA CYS A 185 4.23 5.03 -6.74
C CYS A 185 3.63 5.19 -8.14
N GLU A 186 2.92 4.18 -8.67
CA GLU A 186 2.31 4.21 -10.00
C GLU A 186 1.10 5.14 -10.04
N MET A 187 0.32 5.19 -8.96
CA MET A 187 -0.82 6.11 -8.79
C MET A 187 -0.41 7.59 -8.91
N HIS A 188 0.85 7.89 -8.61
CA HIS A 188 1.42 9.24 -8.63
C HIS A 188 2.22 9.54 -9.90
N CYS A 189 2.28 8.60 -10.84
CA CYS A 189 3.16 8.72 -12.01
C CYS A 189 2.58 9.70 -13.03
N ARG A 190 3.30 10.81 -13.28
CA ARG A 190 2.93 11.84 -14.28
C ARG A 190 2.73 11.31 -15.70
N ARG A 191 3.22 10.12 -16.03
CA ARG A 191 2.93 9.48 -17.33
C ARG A 191 1.43 9.22 -17.51
N GLY A 192 0.69 9.00 -16.42
CA GLY A 192 -0.77 8.89 -16.41
C GLY A 192 -1.52 10.13 -16.93
N MET A 193 -0.85 11.28 -17.08
CA MET A 193 -1.43 12.48 -17.72
C MET A 193 -1.36 12.44 -19.26
N VAL A 194 -0.51 11.56 -19.81
CA VAL A 194 -0.27 11.39 -21.25
C VAL A 194 -1.03 10.16 -21.72
N ASP A 195 -0.69 9.00 -21.15
CA ASP A 195 -1.34 7.71 -21.40
C ASP A 195 -1.45 6.94 -20.06
N ASP A 196 -1.00 5.69 -19.99
CA ASP A 196 -1.01 4.90 -18.75
C ASP A 196 0.18 5.22 -17.85
N PRO A 197 0.07 5.08 -16.51
CA PRO A 197 1.22 5.06 -15.62
C PRO A 197 2.33 4.09 -16.07
N MET A 198 3.54 4.33 -15.59
CA MET A 198 4.66 3.41 -15.81
C MET A 198 4.41 2.11 -15.02
N ASN A 199 4.78 0.95 -15.58
CA ASN A 199 4.86 -0.31 -14.86
C ASN A 199 6.15 -0.37 -14.01
N ILE A 200 6.18 0.43 -12.95
CA ILE A 200 7.30 0.62 -12.03
C ILE A 200 7.62 -0.69 -11.30
N LEU A 201 6.59 -1.47 -10.94
CA LEU A 201 6.72 -2.80 -10.33
C LEU A 201 7.43 -3.77 -11.28
N ALA A 202 6.93 -3.92 -12.51
CA ALA A 202 7.48 -4.83 -13.50
C ALA A 202 8.94 -4.49 -13.86
N LEU A 203 9.25 -3.21 -14.05
CA LEU A 203 10.62 -2.77 -14.36
C LEU A 203 11.60 -3.07 -13.21
N LYS A 204 11.13 -2.99 -11.96
CA LYS A 204 11.94 -3.34 -10.78
C LYS A 204 12.22 -4.84 -10.76
N ARG A 205 11.19 -5.67 -10.95
CA ARG A 205 11.31 -7.13 -11.04
C ARG A 205 12.27 -7.51 -12.17
N PHE A 206 12.07 -6.94 -13.35
CA PHE A 206 12.90 -7.16 -14.52
C PHE A 206 14.38 -6.86 -14.23
N ALA A 207 14.67 -5.71 -13.61
CA ALA A 207 16.04 -5.32 -13.26
C ALA A 207 16.73 -6.36 -12.35
N VAL A 208 16.00 -6.89 -11.36
CA VAL A 208 16.55 -7.88 -10.43
C VAL A 208 16.72 -9.24 -11.10
N GLU A 209 15.73 -9.70 -11.87
CA GLU A 209 15.78 -11.00 -12.56
C GLU A 209 16.86 -11.07 -13.65
N HIS A 210 17.30 -9.92 -14.19
CA HIS A 210 18.35 -9.83 -15.22
C HIS A 210 19.69 -9.34 -14.67
N SER A 211 19.87 -9.35 -13.35
CA SER A 211 21.14 -9.09 -12.67
C SER A 211 21.54 -10.29 -11.82
N ASP A 212 22.83 -10.59 -11.68
CA ASP A 212 23.26 -11.58 -10.70
C ASP A 212 23.30 -10.94 -9.31
N LEU A 213 22.79 -11.64 -8.30
CA LEU A 213 22.90 -11.18 -6.91
C LEU A 213 24.37 -11.01 -6.47
N ASN A 214 25.29 -11.75 -7.09
CA ASN A 214 26.73 -11.65 -6.86
C ASN A 214 27.40 -10.46 -7.55
N ASP A 215 26.71 -9.75 -8.45
CA ASP A 215 27.26 -8.55 -9.12
C ASP A 215 27.58 -7.43 -8.12
N HIS A 216 26.98 -7.49 -6.93
CA HIS A 216 27.21 -6.51 -5.87
C HIS A 216 27.01 -7.14 -4.50
N LYS A 217 28.03 -7.05 -3.64
CA LYS A 217 27.92 -7.37 -2.21
C LYS A 217 27.67 -6.10 -1.39
N PRO A 218 26.97 -6.21 -0.24
CA PRO A 218 26.83 -5.10 0.70
C PRO A 218 28.21 -4.51 1.07
N HIS A 219 28.34 -3.19 0.99
CA HIS A 219 29.53 -2.49 1.45
C HIS A 219 29.35 -2.11 2.92
N VAL A 220 30.11 -2.77 3.79
CA VAL A 220 30.09 -2.56 5.25
C VAL A 220 31.24 -1.65 5.64
N VAL A 221 30.95 -0.57 6.38
CA VAL A 221 31.98 0.35 6.91
C VAL A 221 32.70 -0.24 8.14
N ASP A 222 33.67 0.48 8.69
CA ASP A 222 34.45 0.04 9.84
C ASP A 222 33.56 -0.26 11.06
N ASN A 223 33.96 -1.29 11.82
CA ASN A 223 33.22 -1.73 12.99
C ASN A 223 33.15 -0.63 14.07
N THR A 224 31.93 -0.30 14.47
CA THR A 224 31.60 0.73 15.47
C THR A 224 31.82 0.27 16.92
N GLY A 225 31.94 -1.03 17.15
CA GLY A 225 31.97 -1.66 18.48
C GLY A 225 30.60 -1.76 19.16
N LYS A 226 29.52 -1.32 18.50
CA LYS A 226 28.16 -1.34 19.03
C LYS A 226 27.40 -2.59 18.63
N ARG A 227 26.55 -3.10 19.54
CA ARG A 227 25.73 -4.30 19.33
C ARG A 227 24.24 -3.95 19.35
N VAL A 228 23.49 -4.42 18.37
CA VAL A 228 22.05 -4.18 18.25
C VAL A 228 21.29 -5.50 18.12
N ALA A 229 20.25 -5.67 18.93
CA ALA A 229 19.32 -6.79 18.82
C ALA A 229 18.10 -6.40 17.96
N VAL A 230 17.74 -7.24 17.00
CA VAL A 230 16.54 -7.07 16.16
C VAL A 230 15.60 -8.23 16.42
N ILE A 231 14.40 -7.93 16.93
CA ILE A 231 13.40 -8.95 17.28
C ILE A 231 12.40 -9.07 16.14
N GLY A 232 12.41 -10.22 15.46
CA GLY A 232 11.58 -10.53 14.30
C GLY A 232 12.35 -10.42 12.99
N GLY A 233 12.39 -11.53 12.24
CA GLY A 233 13.04 -11.68 10.93
C GLY A 233 12.16 -11.31 9.73
N GLY A 234 11.15 -10.46 9.94
CA GLY A 234 10.26 -9.96 8.88
C GLY A 234 10.87 -8.81 8.05
N PRO A 235 10.11 -8.21 7.10
CA PRO A 235 10.63 -7.16 6.23
C PRO A 235 11.16 -5.92 6.97
N ALA A 236 10.52 -5.54 8.09
CA ALA A 236 11.00 -4.43 8.91
C ALA A 236 12.31 -4.78 9.63
N GLY A 237 12.40 -5.96 10.24
CA GLY A 237 13.61 -6.43 10.92
C GLY A 237 14.78 -6.63 9.97
N LEU A 238 14.56 -7.29 8.84
CA LEU A 238 15.58 -7.47 7.78
C LEU A 238 16.09 -6.13 7.24
N SER A 239 15.19 -5.16 7.03
CA SER A 239 15.57 -3.82 6.58
C SER A 239 16.42 -3.09 7.62
N CYS A 240 15.99 -3.09 8.89
CA CYS A 240 16.73 -2.47 9.98
C CYS A 240 18.11 -3.12 10.17
N ALA A 241 18.17 -4.45 10.20
CA ALA A 241 19.40 -5.21 10.38
C ALA A 241 20.39 -4.98 9.24
N TYR A 242 19.92 -4.97 7.99
CA TYR A 242 20.75 -4.66 6.83
C TYR A 242 21.42 -3.29 6.95
N TYR A 243 20.64 -2.25 7.23
CA TYR A 243 21.18 -0.88 7.27
C TYR A 243 22.10 -0.65 8.46
N LEU A 244 21.78 -1.19 9.64
CA LEU A 244 22.69 -1.14 10.80
C LEU A 244 24.00 -1.89 10.54
N ALA A 245 23.94 -3.05 9.86
CA ALA A 245 25.13 -3.82 9.52
C ALA A 245 26.04 -3.07 8.53
N VAL A 246 25.49 -2.46 7.47
CA VAL A 246 26.32 -1.66 6.53
C VAL A 246 26.89 -0.40 7.17
N MET A 247 26.26 0.12 8.23
CA MET A 247 26.78 1.19 9.10
C MET A 247 27.83 0.70 10.12
N GLY A 248 28.22 -0.57 10.08
CA GLY A 248 29.31 -1.11 10.90
C GLY A 248 28.91 -1.52 12.31
N HIS A 249 27.61 -1.62 12.62
CA HIS A 249 27.13 -2.19 13.88
C HIS A 249 27.08 -3.71 13.81
N LYS A 250 27.32 -4.37 14.94
CA LYS A 250 27.13 -5.82 15.06
C LYS A 250 25.66 -6.11 15.37
N VAL A 251 24.97 -6.79 14.45
CA VAL A 251 23.52 -7.04 14.57
C VAL A 251 23.24 -8.53 14.75
N THR A 252 22.32 -8.85 15.66
CA THR A 252 21.76 -10.19 15.84
C THR A 252 20.24 -10.13 15.66
N ILE A 253 19.70 -10.95 14.76
CA ILE A 253 18.25 -11.12 14.56
C ILE A 253 17.79 -12.30 15.42
N PHE A 254 16.78 -12.07 16.26
CA PHE A 254 16.07 -13.09 17.01
C PHE A 254 14.73 -13.37 16.33
N GLU A 255 14.56 -14.57 15.80
CA GLU A 255 13.37 -15.00 15.06
C GLU A 255 12.71 -16.18 15.77
N GLN A 256 11.40 -16.08 16.00
CA GLN A 256 10.62 -17.10 16.69
C GLN A 256 10.50 -18.40 15.90
N ARG A 257 10.63 -18.35 14.56
CA ARG A 257 10.38 -19.46 13.64
C ARG A 257 11.67 -20.08 13.08
N HIS A 258 11.50 -21.21 12.39
CA HIS A 258 12.57 -21.94 11.70
C HIS A 258 13.21 -21.17 10.52
N HIS A 259 12.51 -20.18 9.96
CA HIS A 259 13.01 -19.39 8.84
C HIS A 259 12.68 -17.90 8.96
N LEU A 260 13.59 -17.07 8.46
CA LEU A 260 13.38 -15.64 8.26
C LEU A 260 12.37 -15.36 7.13
N GLY A 261 11.93 -14.11 7.07
CA GLY A 261 11.00 -13.57 6.08
C GLY A 261 9.67 -13.12 6.68
N GLY A 262 9.33 -13.55 7.90
CA GLY A 262 8.07 -13.20 8.57
C GLY A 262 6.86 -13.44 7.67
N MET A 263 5.94 -12.47 7.61
CA MET A 263 4.74 -12.56 6.75
C MET A 263 5.04 -12.73 5.25
N LEU A 264 6.24 -12.41 4.75
CA LEU A 264 6.62 -12.71 3.36
C LEU A 264 6.70 -14.23 3.12
N ARG A 265 7.17 -14.98 4.12
CA ARG A 265 7.23 -16.44 4.06
C ARG A 265 5.91 -17.07 4.53
N TYR A 266 5.43 -16.69 5.70
CA TYR A 266 4.31 -17.37 6.34
C TYR A 266 2.92 -16.85 5.94
N GLY A 267 2.84 -15.80 5.11
CA GLY A 267 1.58 -15.20 4.70
C GLY A 267 1.39 -15.05 3.20
N ILE A 268 2.47 -15.02 2.42
CA ILE A 268 2.38 -14.95 0.96
C ILE A 268 2.69 -16.33 0.40
N PRO A 269 1.78 -16.96 -0.38
CA PRO A 269 2.02 -18.24 -1.02
C PRO A 269 3.18 -18.22 -2.03
N SER A 270 3.81 -19.38 -2.24
CA SER A 270 4.96 -19.51 -3.16
C SER A 270 4.62 -19.23 -4.63
N TYR A 271 3.36 -19.41 -5.02
CA TYR A 271 2.90 -19.09 -6.37
C TYR A 271 2.88 -17.57 -6.66
N ARG A 272 3.02 -16.73 -5.63
CA ARG A 272 3.25 -15.26 -5.75
C ARG A 272 4.67 -14.88 -5.36
N LEU A 273 5.20 -15.48 -4.30
CA LEU A 273 6.55 -15.22 -3.79
C LEU A 273 7.31 -16.52 -3.56
N PRO A 274 8.06 -17.02 -4.58
CA PRO A 274 8.77 -18.28 -4.48
C PRO A 274 9.79 -18.31 -3.33
N ARG A 275 9.86 -19.43 -2.61
CA ARG A 275 10.60 -19.55 -1.34
C ARG A 275 12.10 -19.42 -1.53
N GLU A 276 12.61 -20.04 -2.59
CA GLU A 276 14.00 -20.00 -3.00
C GLU A 276 14.44 -18.58 -3.39
N ARG A 277 13.56 -17.81 -4.03
CA ARG A 277 13.82 -16.41 -4.41
C ARG A 277 13.83 -15.49 -3.21
N LEU A 278 12.89 -15.67 -2.28
CA LEU A 278 12.90 -14.98 -1.00
C LEU A 278 14.18 -15.32 -0.21
N GLN A 279 14.54 -16.60 -0.13
CA GLN A 279 15.72 -17.03 0.60
C GLN A 279 17.00 -16.44 0.02
N ALA A 280 17.17 -16.44 -1.31
CA ALA A 280 18.34 -15.84 -1.96
C ALA A 280 18.49 -14.34 -1.64
N GLU A 281 17.39 -13.60 -1.54
CA GLU A 281 17.41 -12.17 -1.17
C GLU A 281 17.73 -11.96 0.32
N ILE A 282 17.25 -12.86 1.20
CA ILE A 282 17.60 -12.88 2.62
C ILE A 282 19.09 -13.21 2.80
N ASP A 283 19.61 -14.23 2.11
CA ASP A 283 21.01 -14.63 2.18
C ASP A 283 21.94 -13.50 1.73
N TRP A 284 21.52 -12.74 0.71
CA TRP A 284 22.23 -11.53 0.29
C TRP A 284 22.27 -10.47 1.41
N ILE A 285 21.17 -10.26 2.14
CA ILE A 285 21.15 -9.36 3.30
C ILE A 285 22.09 -9.86 4.39
N LEU A 286 22.03 -11.15 4.74
CA LEU A 286 22.87 -11.75 5.78
C LEU A 286 24.35 -11.72 5.44
N SER A 287 24.71 -11.67 4.15
CA SER A 287 26.10 -11.51 3.71
C SER A 287 26.77 -10.22 4.19
N ALA A 288 26.00 -9.26 4.74
CA ALA A 288 26.51 -8.08 5.44
C ALA A 288 27.09 -8.38 6.85
N GLY A 289 27.12 -9.65 7.30
CA GLY A 289 27.71 -10.04 8.58
C GLY A 289 26.73 -10.04 9.77
N ILE A 290 25.45 -10.24 9.48
CA ILE A 290 24.35 -10.27 10.45
C ILE A 290 24.26 -11.68 11.05
N ASP A 291 24.20 -11.77 12.39
CA ASP A 291 23.96 -13.03 13.09
C ASP A 291 22.46 -13.30 13.22
N VAL A 292 22.08 -14.57 13.28
CA VAL A 292 20.68 -14.99 13.36
C VAL A 292 20.52 -16.10 14.39
N GLU A 293 19.56 -15.90 15.30
CA GLU A 293 19.06 -16.92 16.21
C GLU A 293 17.61 -17.26 15.82
N LEU A 294 17.44 -18.42 15.20
CA LEU A 294 16.14 -18.99 14.84
C LEU A 294 15.54 -19.72 16.05
N ASP A 295 14.23 -19.97 15.99
CA ASP A 295 13.49 -20.65 17.05
C ASP A 295 13.61 -19.97 18.43
N HIS A 296 13.85 -18.66 18.42
CA HIS A 296 14.04 -17.82 19.59
C HIS A 296 12.84 -16.88 19.76
N SER A 297 11.88 -17.30 20.61
CA SER A 297 10.73 -16.47 20.96
C SER A 297 11.10 -15.45 22.03
N VAL A 298 10.91 -14.16 21.74
CA VAL A 298 11.17 -13.07 22.69
C VAL A 298 9.88 -12.63 23.36
N ASN A 299 9.76 -12.86 24.66
CA ASN A 299 8.69 -12.34 25.51
C ASN A 299 9.18 -11.10 26.29
N GLY A 300 8.43 -10.67 27.31
CA GLY A 300 8.82 -9.50 28.09
C GLY A 300 10.10 -9.68 28.93
N GLU A 301 10.27 -10.84 29.57
CA GLU A 301 11.48 -11.14 30.36
C GLU A 301 12.73 -11.20 29.47
N GLU A 302 12.60 -11.86 28.32
CA GLU A 302 13.67 -11.98 27.33
C GLU A 302 14.01 -10.62 26.70
N LEU A 303 13.00 -9.78 26.43
CA LEU A 303 13.24 -8.40 25.99
C LEU A 303 14.04 -7.60 27.03
N ALA A 304 13.73 -7.76 28.33
CA ALA A 304 14.49 -7.10 29.38
C ALA A 304 15.97 -7.55 29.38
N ARG A 305 16.22 -8.86 29.24
CA ARG A 305 17.57 -9.43 29.13
C ARG A 305 18.33 -8.84 27.93
N LEU A 306 17.71 -8.81 26.76
CA LEU A 306 18.34 -8.28 25.55
C LEU A 306 18.67 -6.79 25.67
N ARG A 307 17.85 -6.01 26.39
CA ARG A 307 18.13 -4.59 26.67
C ARG A 307 19.34 -4.38 27.58
N ASP A 308 19.65 -5.32 28.47
CA ASP A 308 20.85 -5.26 29.31
C ASP A 308 22.11 -5.73 28.56
N GLU A 309 21.94 -6.63 27.57
CA GLU A 309 23.05 -7.23 26.82
C GLU A 309 23.49 -6.43 25.58
N PHE A 310 22.59 -5.68 24.95
CA PHE A 310 22.82 -4.94 23.71
C PHE A 310 22.76 -3.42 23.92
N ASP A 311 23.43 -2.64 23.07
CA ASP A 311 23.42 -1.18 23.15
C ASP A 311 22.08 -0.57 22.68
N ALA A 312 21.34 -1.27 21.83
CA ALA A 312 20.01 -0.90 21.37
C ALA A 312 19.19 -2.14 20.96
N VAL A 313 17.87 -2.02 20.99
CA VAL A 313 16.93 -3.10 20.60
C VAL A 313 15.86 -2.56 19.66
N TYR A 314 15.59 -3.29 18.57
CA TYR A 314 14.51 -3.00 17.62
C TYR A 314 13.43 -4.08 17.65
N LEU A 315 12.21 -3.72 18.06
CA LEU A 315 11.06 -4.61 18.17
C LEU A 315 10.22 -4.59 16.88
N ALA A 316 10.27 -5.68 16.11
CA ALA A 316 9.62 -5.83 14.80
C ALA A 316 8.86 -7.17 14.64
N ILE A 317 8.15 -7.59 15.70
CA ILE A 317 7.43 -8.88 15.80
C ILE A 317 6.25 -9.04 14.81
N GLY A 318 5.85 -7.98 14.13
CA GLY A 318 4.76 -8.00 13.16
C GLY A 318 3.37 -8.30 13.75
N ALA A 319 2.42 -8.64 12.87
CA ALA A 319 1.04 -8.97 13.23
C ALA A 319 0.72 -10.43 12.83
N HIS A 320 1.06 -11.37 13.70
CA HIS A 320 0.97 -12.81 13.41
C HIS A 320 -0.29 -13.48 13.99
N SER A 321 -1.09 -12.82 14.83
CA SER A 321 -2.33 -13.40 15.36
C SER A 321 -3.55 -13.07 14.48
N ASP A 322 -4.65 -13.79 14.67
CA ASP A 322 -5.90 -13.59 13.94
C ASP A 322 -6.96 -12.87 14.77
N LYS A 323 -7.88 -12.21 14.06
CA LYS A 323 -9.09 -11.66 14.68
C LYS A 323 -10.24 -12.66 14.62
N LYS A 324 -10.88 -12.88 15.76
CA LYS A 324 -12.13 -13.64 15.87
C LYS A 324 -13.32 -12.79 15.45
N LEU A 325 -14.30 -13.40 14.80
CA LEU A 325 -15.58 -12.77 14.44
C LEU A 325 -16.54 -12.69 15.63
N GLY A 326 -16.43 -13.61 16.60
CA GLY A 326 -17.35 -13.78 17.71
C GLY A 326 -18.67 -14.41 17.30
N LEU A 327 -18.68 -15.30 16.30
CA LEU A 327 -19.91 -15.94 15.81
C LEU A 327 -20.26 -17.19 16.63
N PRO A 328 -21.56 -17.50 16.78
CA PRO A 328 -21.97 -18.83 17.23
C PRO A 328 -21.37 -19.92 16.33
N GLY A 329 -20.76 -20.94 16.94
CA GLY A 329 -20.11 -22.05 16.24
C GLY A 329 -18.69 -21.79 15.73
N GLU A 330 -18.07 -20.65 16.06
CA GLU A 330 -16.69 -20.30 15.62
C GLU A 330 -15.61 -21.28 16.11
N GLU A 331 -15.86 -22.02 17.19
CA GLU A 331 -14.96 -23.04 17.74
C GLU A 331 -15.23 -24.46 17.17
N ALA A 332 -16.11 -24.59 16.18
CA ALA A 332 -16.46 -25.89 15.59
C ALA A 332 -15.28 -26.52 14.82
N THR A 333 -15.28 -27.86 14.75
CA THR A 333 -14.26 -28.59 14.00
C THR A 333 -14.43 -28.32 12.50
N GLY A 334 -13.41 -27.72 11.86
CA GLY A 334 -13.47 -27.29 10.46
C GLY A 334 -13.45 -25.77 10.27
N VAL A 335 -13.52 -25.00 11.36
CA VAL A 335 -13.27 -23.56 11.35
C VAL A 335 -11.79 -23.30 11.62
N GLU A 336 -11.16 -22.48 10.78
CA GLU A 336 -9.74 -22.19 10.89
C GLU A 336 -9.40 -20.73 10.55
N SER A 337 -8.35 -20.22 11.17
CA SER A 337 -7.81 -18.90 10.82
C SER A 337 -7.13 -18.95 9.45
N ALA A 338 -7.41 -17.97 8.60
CA ALA A 338 -6.72 -17.79 7.33
C ALA A 338 -5.20 -17.65 7.50
N VAL A 339 -4.77 -16.92 8.54
CA VAL A 339 -3.35 -16.74 8.88
C VAL A 339 -2.71 -18.06 9.26
N LYS A 340 -3.45 -18.92 9.98
CA LYS A 340 -2.96 -20.25 10.36
C LYS A 340 -2.79 -21.16 9.14
N MET A 341 -3.77 -21.18 8.24
CA MET A 341 -3.66 -21.97 7.00
C MET A 341 -2.45 -21.55 6.16
N LEU A 342 -2.29 -20.25 5.89
CA LEU A 342 -1.16 -19.74 5.10
C LEU A 342 0.17 -19.98 5.78
N ARG A 343 0.20 -19.93 7.11
CA ARG A 343 1.38 -20.26 7.90
C ARG A 343 1.75 -21.74 7.76
N SER A 344 0.80 -22.66 7.91
CA SER A 344 1.04 -24.09 7.70
C SER A 344 1.57 -24.35 6.29
N ILE A 345 0.99 -23.73 5.27
CA ILE A 345 1.52 -23.78 3.89
C ILE A 345 2.95 -23.22 3.81
N GLY A 346 3.25 -22.15 4.56
CA GLY A 346 4.59 -21.58 4.69
C GLY A 346 5.61 -22.46 5.43
N ASP A 347 5.12 -23.35 6.29
CA ASP A 347 5.86 -24.40 7.02
C ASP A 347 5.91 -25.71 6.19
N ASP A 348 5.53 -25.68 4.91
CA ASP A 348 5.43 -26.83 3.99
C ASP A 348 4.42 -27.92 4.43
N GLU A 349 3.48 -27.55 5.30
CA GLU A 349 2.34 -28.37 5.75
C GLU A 349 1.08 -28.02 4.94
N LEU A 350 0.86 -28.73 3.83
CA LEU A 350 -0.31 -28.51 2.98
C LEU A 350 -1.58 -29.15 3.58
N PRO A 351 -2.68 -28.38 3.77
CA PRO A 351 -3.94 -28.96 4.18
C PRO A 351 -4.57 -29.79 3.04
N ASP A 352 -5.17 -30.93 3.38
CA ASP A 352 -5.98 -31.69 2.42
C ASP A 352 -7.43 -31.20 2.43
N LEU A 353 -7.84 -30.55 1.33
CA LEU A 353 -9.19 -30.04 1.10
C LEU A 353 -9.91 -30.83 0.01
N SER A 354 -9.40 -32.00 -0.38
CA SER A 354 -9.94 -32.83 -1.46
C SER A 354 -11.43 -33.12 -1.26
N GLY A 355 -12.25 -32.72 -2.23
CA GLY A 355 -13.70 -32.97 -2.21
C GLY A 355 -14.50 -32.14 -1.21
N GLN A 356 -13.88 -31.16 -0.55
CA GLN A 356 -14.54 -30.28 0.42
C GLN A 356 -15.00 -28.98 -0.24
N ARG A 357 -16.15 -28.46 0.22
CA ARG A 357 -16.61 -27.11 -0.10
C ARG A 357 -16.11 -26.16 0.98
N VAL A 358 -15.46 -25.09 0.56
CA VAL A 358 -14.72 -24.17 1.42
C VAL A 358 -15.38 -22.78 1.36
N CYS A 359 -15.70 -22.21 2.52
CA CYS A 359 -16.15 -20.83 2.66
C CYS A 359 -15.06 -19.97 3.29
N ILE A 360 -14.76 -18.82 2.71
CA ILE A 360 -13.75 -17.87 3.20
C ILE A 360 -14.42 -16.56 3.52
N ILE A 361 -14.32 -16.12 4.78
CA ILE A 361 -14.93 -14.88 5.24
C ILE A 361 -13.90 -13.76 5.17
N GLY A 362 -14.05 -12.84 4.21
CA GLY A 362 -13.13 -11.71 4.08
C GLY A 362 -13.09 -11.15 2.66
N GLY A 363 -12.35 -10.05 2.49
CA GLY A 363 -12.16 -9.40 1.18
C GLY A 363 -10.87 -8.60 1.06
N GLY A 364 -9.83 -9.01 1.80
CA GLY A 364 -8.47 -8.47 1.68
C GLY A 364 -7.53 -9.48 1.00
N ASN A 365 -6.27 -9.10 0.78
CA ASN A 365 -5.27 -9.95 0.10
C ASN A 365 -5.15 -11.35 0.76
N VAL A 366 -5.15 -11.43 2.10
CA VAL A 366 -5.14 -12.71 2.85
C VAL A 366 -6.31 -13.61 2.46
N ALA A 367 -7.50 -13.06 2.22
CA ALA A 367 -8.66 -13.84 1.80
C ALA A 367 -8.48 -14.39 0.37
N MET A 368 -7.86 -13.61 -0.53
CA MET A 368 -7.57 -14.06 -1.90
C MET A 368 -6.48 -15.14 -1.89
N ASP A 369 -5.43 -14.95 -1.09
CA ASP A 369 -4.34 -15.93 -0.95
C ASP A 369 -4.86 -17.26 -0.40
N VAL A 370 -5.72 -17.23 0.62
CA VAL A 370 -6.39 -18.45 1.12
C VAL A 370 -7.29 -19.08 0.08
N ALA A 371 -8.07 -18.29 -0.67
CA ALA A 371 -8.97 -18.82 -1.69
C ALA A 371 -8.23 -19.57 -2.79
N ARG A 372 -7.21 -18.93 -3.35
CA ARG A 372 -6.35 -19.48 -4.39
C ARG A 372 -5.52 -20.66 -3.89
N SER A 373 -5.09 -20.64 -2.62
CA SER A 373 -4.43 -21.78 -1.97
C SER A 373 -5.39 -22.96 -1.77
N ALA A 374 -6.64 -22.71 -1.39
CA ALA A 374 -7.65 -23.75 -1.18
C ALA A 374 -7.96 -24.51 -2.49
N VAL A 375 -8.01 -23.81 -3.62
CA VAL A 375 -8.13 -24.44 -4.96
C VAL A 375 -6.97 -25.41 -5.20
N ARG A 376 -5.73 -24.99 -4.94
CA ARG A 376 -4.51 -25.82 -5.09
C ARG A 376 -4.46 -27.00 -4.12
N CYS A 377 -5.16 -26.90 -2.98
CA CYS A 377 -5.29 -27.96 -2.00
C CYS A 377 -6.45 -28.94 -2.30
N GLY A 378 -7.07 -28.85 -3.48
CA GLY A 378 -8.06 -29.82 -3.97
C GLY A 378 -9.52 -29.54 -3.58
N ALA A 379 -9.83 -28.33 -3.09
CA ALA A 379 -11.21 -27.95 -2.76
C ALA A 379 -12.14 -28.12 -3.98
N GLU A 380 -13.30 -28.76 -3.78
CA GLU A 380 -14.31 -28.95 -4.84
C GLU A 380 -14.95 -27.62 -5.23
N LYS A 381 -15.19 -26.76 -4.24
CA LYS A 381 -15.77 -25.44 -4.41
C LYS A 381 -15.18 -24.46 -3.40
N VAL A 382 -14.79 -23.28 -3.87
CA VAL A 382 -14.31 -22.18 -3.01
C VAL A 382 -15.24 -20.99 -3.14
N SER A 383 -15.84 -20.56 -2.03
CA SER A 383 -16.72 -19.40 -1.96
C SER A 383 -16.13 -18.32 -1.03
N ILE A 384 -15.93 -17.12 -1.57
CA ILE A 384 -15.50 -15.94 -0.81
C ILE A 384 -16.74 -15.18 -0.38
N VAL A 385 -17.00 -15.12 0.93
CA VAL A 385 -18.15 -14.46 1.52
C VAL A 385 -17.76 -13.06 1.99
N TYR A 386 -18.32 -12.05 1.33
CA TYR A 386 -17.97 -10.67 1.61
C TYR A 386 -19.21 -9.78 1.84
N ARG A 387 -19.19 -9.05 2.96
CA ARG A 387 -20.33 -8.24 3.41
C ARG A 387 -20.59 -6.97 2.59
N ARG A 388 -19.73 -6.62 1.63
CA ARG A 388 -19.86 -5.45 0.74
C ARG A 388 -19.70 -5.88 -0.72
N ARG A 389 -19.62 -4.92 -1.64
CA ARG A 389 -19.43 -5.16 -3.07
C ARG A 389 -17.99 -5.50 -3.39
N ILE A 390 -17.74 -6.10 -4.54
CA ILE A 390 -16.37 -6.39 -5.03
C ILE A 390 -15.53 -5.10 -5.08
N CYS A 391 -16.07 -4.00 -5.60
CA CYS A 391 -15.37 -2.71 -5.66
C CYS A 391 -15.08 -2.08 -4.27
N ASP A 392 -15.67 -2.62 -3.19
CA ASP A 392 -15.38 -2.20 -1.83
C ASP A 392 -14.37 -3.13 -1.13
N MET A 393 -13.83 -4.15 -1.81
CA MET A 393 -12.79 -5.04 -1.28
C MET A 393 -11.49 -4.25 -1.05
N THR A 394 -10.66 -4.73 -0.12
CA THR A 394 -9.34 -4.15 0.16
C THR A 394 -8.21 -4.97 -0.47
N ALA A 395 -8.54 -6.09 -1.11
CA ALA A 395 -7.59 -6.83 -1.92
C ALA A 395 -7.24 -6.04 -3.19
N GLN A 396 -6.06 -6.30 -3.74
CA GLN A 396 -5.68 -5.73 -5.04
C GLN A 396 -6.59 -6.31 -6.14
N ASP A 397 -6.97 -5.47 -7.11
CA ASP A 397 -7.87 -5.88 -8.20
C ASP A 397 -7.34 -7.09 -8.98
N ALA A 398 -6.02 -7.16 -9.20
CA ALA A 398 -5.36 -8.30 -9.83
C ALA A 398 -5.53 -9.61 -9.04
N GLU A 399 -5.50 -9.56 -7.70
CA GLU A 399 -5.69 -10.74 -6.85
C GLU A 399 -7.15 -11.21 -6.83
N ILE A 400 -8.10 -10.26 -6.89
CA ILE A 400 -9.53 -10.58 -7.02
C ILE A 400 -9.79 -11.25 -8.37
N ALA A 401 -9.31 -10.65 -9.45
CA ALA A 401 -9.44 -11.20 -10.80
C ALA A 401 -8.77 -12.58 -10.92
N GLY A 402 -7.57 -12.73 -10.35
CA GLY A 402 -6.84 -13.98 -10.31
C GLY A 402 -7.58 -15.09 -9.55
N ALA A 403 -8.21 -14.78 -8.42
CA ALA A 403 -9.03 -15.72 -7.67
C ALA A 403 -10.28 -16.16 -8.44
N GLN A 404 -10.96 -15.22 -9.11
CA GLN A 404 -12.12 -15.53 -9.96
C GLN A 404 -11.74 -16.38 -11.17
N ALA A 405 -10.62 -16.06 -11.83
CA ALA A 405 -10.08 -16.83 -12.96
C ALA A 405 -9.71 -18.26 -12.57
N GLU A 406 -9.26 -18.47 -11.33
CA GLU A 406 -8.96 -19.81 -10.77
C GLU A 406 -10.20 -20.57 -10.27
N GLY A 407 -11.41 -20.01 -10.43
CA GLY A 407 -12.68 -20.67 -10.14
C GLY A 407 -13.31 -20.33 -8.77
N CYS A 408 -12.78 -19.35 -8.05
CA CYS A 408 -13.39 -18.90 -6.79
C CYS A 408 -14.68 -18.10 -7.04
N GLU A 409 -15.76 -18.44 -6.34
CA GLU A 409 -17.03 -17.70 -6.39
C GLU A 409 -17.06 -16.59 -5.33
N VAL A 410 -17.15 -15.32 -5.75
CA VAL A 410 -17.29 -14.19 -4.82
C VAL A 410 -18.77 -13.90 -4.54
N LEU A 411 -19.19 -14.13 -3.30
CA LEU A 411 -20.52 -13.82 -2.79
C LEU A 411 -20.49 -12.45 -2.12
N GLU A 412 -20.68 -11.41 -2.93
CA GLU A 412 -20.81 -10.03 -2.42
C GLU A 412 -22.11 -9.81 -1.66
N LEU A 413 -22.16 -8.71 -0.89
CA LEU A 413 -23.31 -8.32 -0.08
C LEU A 413 -23.84 -9.47 0.80
N THR A 414 -22.95 -10.28 1.34
CA THR A 414 -23.29 -11.46 2.13
C THR A 414 -22.50 -11.42 3.44
N ALA A 415 -23.19 -11.31 4.58
CA ALA A 415 -22.55 -11.28 5.89
C ALA A 415 -22.76 -12.60 6.64
N PRO A 416 -21.73 -13.16 7.29
CA PRO A 416 -21.89 -14.34 8.12
C PRO A 416 -22.65 -14.02 9.41
N LEU A 417 -23.49 -14.95 9.87
CA LEU A 417 -24.27 -14.85 11.10
C LEU A 417 -23.91 -15.93 12.13
N ALA A 418 -23.73 -17.17 11.67
CA ALA A 418 -23.41 -18.32 12.51
C ALA A 418 -22.79 -19.44 11.66
N ILE A 419 -22.08 -20.35 12.32
CA ILE A 419 -21.55 -21.57 11.72
C ILE A 419 -22.43 -22.73 12.16
N GLU A 420 -23.02 -23.41 11.19
CA GLU A 420 -23.86 -24.58 11.41
C GLU A 420 -22.96 -25.81 11.59
N THR A 421 -23.32 -26.67 12.55
CA THR A 421 -22.60 -27.91 12.81
C THR A 421 -23.48 -29.13 12.58
N ASP A 422 -22.87 -30.27 12.27
CA ASP A 422 -23.53 -31.58 12.33
C ASP A 422 -23.61 -32.08 13.79
N GLU A 423 -24.12 -33.30 13.96
CA GLU A 423 -24.26 -33.96 15.28
C GLU A 423 -22.91 -34.23 15.95
N ASP A 424 -21.81 -34.31 15.18
CA ASP A 424 -20.45 -34.56 15.65
C ASP A 424 -19.68 -33.25 15.95
N GLY A 425 -20.34 -32.09 15.81
CA GLY A 425 -19.73 -30.78 16.05
C GLY A 425 -18.79 -30.30 14.94
N ARG A 426 -18.90 -30.87 13.73
CA ARG A 426 -18.15 -30.44 12.54
C ARG A 426 -18.97 -29.46 11.72
N VAL A 427 -18.28 -28.56 11.01
CA VAL A 427 -18.94 -27.58 10.13
C VAL A 427 -19.77 -28.29 9.05
N SER A 428 -21.04 -27.92 8.94
CA SER A 428 -21.96 -28.37 7.89
C SER A 428 -22.43 -27.22 6.98
N GLY A 429 -22.27 -25.97 7.42
CA GLY A 429 -22.56 -24.80 6.60
C GLY A 429 -22.29 -23.46 7.28
N LEU A 430 -22.30 -22.40 6.48
CA LEU A 430 -22.21 -21.02 6.95
C LEU A 430 -23.57 -20.34 6.77
N ARG A 431 -24.22 -19.98 7.88
CA ARG A 431 -25.45 -19.18 7.86
C ARG A 431 -25.10 -17.73 7.54
N VAL A 432 -25.76 -17.18 6.53
CA VAL A 432 -25.50 -15.83 6.03
C VAL A 432 -26.77 -15.01 5.89
N GLN A 433 -26.62 -13.70 6.06
CA GLN A 433 -27.63 -12.69 5.81
C GLN A 433 -27.25 -11.87 4.57
N PRO A 434 -28.06 -11.90 3.50
CA PRO A 434 -27.93 -10.95 2.41
C PRO A 434 -28.01 -9.51 2.92
N GLN A 435 -27.17 -8.63 2.36
CA GLN A 435 -27.00 -7.24 2.77
C GLN A 435 -27.49 -6.28 1.68
N ILE A 436 -27.89 -5.09 2.10
CA ILE A 436 -28.01 -3.90 1.26
C ILE A 436 -26.96 -2.87 1.68
N ILE A 437 -26.57 -2.01 0.75
CA ILE A 437 -25.61 -0.95 1.02
C ILE A 437 -26.31 0.29 1.57
N GLY A 438 -25.87 0.74 2.73
CA GLY A 438 -26.24 2.03 3.31
C GLY A 438 -25.12 3.07 3.20
N GLU A 439 -25.39 4.24 3.77
CA GLU A 439 -24.47 5.39 3.79
C GLU A 439 -23.07 5.01 4.30
N PRO A 440 -22.01 5.60 3.71
CA PRO A 440 -20.65 5.36 4.17
C PRO A 440 -20.44 5.68 5.65
N ARG A 441 -19.78 4.77 6.37
CA ARG A 441 -19.23 5.02 7.71
C ARG A 441 -17.73 4.84 7.66
N ARG A 442 -16.98 5.84 8.14
CA ARG A 442 -15.51 5.88 8.08
C ARG A 442 -14.97 5.65 6.66
N GLY A 443 -15.57 6.35 5.69
CA GLY A 443 -15.13 6.34 4.29
C GLY A 443 -15.51 5.12 3.45
N ARG A 444 -16.26 4.14 4.00
CA ARG A 444 -16.68 2.94 3.27
C ARG A 444 -18.17 2.65 3.44
N PRO A 445 -18.86 2.11 2.42
CA PRO A 445 -20.29 1.83 2.52
C PRO A 445 -20.62 0.93 3.72
N ALA A 446 -21.65 1.28 4.49
CA ALA A 446 -22.06 0.52 5.66
C ALA A 446 -23.13 -0.50 5.26
N PRO A 447 -22.85 -1.82 5.29
CA PRO A 447 -23.85 -2.82 4.98
C PRO A 447 -24.93 -2.87 6.06
N ARG A 448 -26.16 -3.22 5.67
CA ARG A 448 -27.30 -3.47 6.55
C ARG A 448 -28.03 -4.73 6.06
N ALA A 449 -28.68 -5.46 6.97
CA ALA A 449 -29.46 -6.63 6.59
C ALA A 449 -30.53 -6.28 5.55
N ALA A 450 -30.60 -7.07 4.48
CA ALA A 450 -31.68 -7.02 3.51
C ALA A 450 -32.94 -7.69 4.08
N ALA A 451 -34.10 -7.41 3.48
CA ALA A 451 -35.33 -8.13 3.77
C ALA A 451 -35.34 -9.56 3.20
N THR A 452 -34.34 -9.91 2.39
CA THR A 452 -34.15 -11.27 1.89
C THR A 452 -33.85 -12.21 3.07
N PRO A 453 -34.52 -13.37 3.15
CA PRO A 453 -34.28 -14.33 4.22
C PRO A 453 -32.82 -14.78 4.30
N GLU A 454 -32.41 -15.15 5.51
CA GLU A 454 -31.16 -15.86 5.75
C GLU A 454 -31.10 -17.14 4.91
N ARG A 455 -29.89 -17.55 4.54
CA ARG A 455 -29.64 -18.82 3.88
C ARG A 455 -28.40 -19.48 4.46
N VAL A 456 -28.30 -20.79 4.28
CA VAL A 456 -27.10 -21.55 4.64
C VAL A 456 -26.34 -21.88 3.37
N ILE A 457 -25.05 -21.56 3.36
CA ILE A 457 -24.11 -22.00 2.33
C ILE A 457 -23.48 -23.30 2.83
N SER A 458 -23.78 -24.43 2.20
CA SER A 458 -23.23 -25.73 2.60
C SER A 458 -21.72 -25.78 2.38
N CYS A 459 -20.97 -26.08 3.44
CA CYS A 459 -19.52 -26.18 3.42
C CYS A 459 -19.01 -27.06 4.57
N GLU A 460 -17.86 -27.71 4.36
CA GLU A 460 -17.18 -28.53 5.36
C GLU A 460 -16.03 -27.76 6.04
N ARG A 461 -15.60 -26.65 5.43
CA ARG A 461 -14.53 -25.79 5.94
C ARG A 461 -14.89 -24.33 5.88
N VAL A 462 -14.55 -23.61 6.96
CA VAL A 462 -14.67 -22.14 7.03
C VAL A 462 -13.33 -21.54 7.42
N PHE A 463 -12.82 -20.64 6.58
CA PHE A 463 -11.63 -19.85 6.89
C PHE A 463 -11.98 -18.39 7.22
N VAL A 464 -11.49 -17.91 8.35
CA VAL A 464 -11.74 -16.53 8.82
C VAL A 464 -10.57 -15.63 8.43
N ALA A 465 -10.82 -14.66 7.54
CA ALA A 465 -9.83 -13.74 6.96
C ALA A 465 -10.22 -12.26 7.18
N ILE A 466 -10.59 -11.90 8.41
CA ILE A 466 -11.08 -10.54 8.75
C ILE A 466 -10.01 -9.59 9.32
N GLY A 467 -8.76 -10.04 9.39
CA GLY A 467 -7.61 -9.22 9.76
C GLY A 467 -6.65 -9.95 10.69
N GLN A 468 -5.50 -9.33 10.87
CA GLN A 468 -4.44 -9.78 11.75
C GLN A 468 -4.39 -8.91 13.00
N ASP A 469 -3.80 -9.45 14.05
CA ASP A 469 -3.53 -8.76 15.32
C ASP A 469 -2.08 -8.95 15.76
N ILE A 470 -1.68 -8.19 16.78
CA ILE A 470 -0.32 -8.17 17.32
C ILE A 470 -0.36 -8.76 18.72
N ASP A 471 0.49 -9.75 18.99
CA ASP A 471 0.66 -10.30 20.33
C ASP A 471 1.53 -9.37 21.20
N SER A 472 0.92 -8.27 21.62
CA SER A 472 1.56 -7.18 22.37
C SER A 472 1.49 -7.36 23.88
N LYS A 473 0.67 -8.31 24.36
CA LYS A 473 0.36 -8.51 25.78
C LYS A 473 1.63 -8.69 26.66
N PRO A 474 2.63 -9.50 26.26
CA PRO A 474 3.84 -9.68 27.06
C PRO A 474 4.65 -8.38 27.24
N PHE A 475 4.55 -7.45 26.29
CA PHE A 475 5.27 -6.17 26.30
C PHE A 475 4.47 -5.09 27.05
N GLU A 476 3.14 -5.10 26.94
CA GLU A 476 2.24 -4.26 27.73
C GLU A 476 2.42 -4.50 29.23
N ASP A 477 2.57 -5.77 29.63
CA ASP A 477 2.72 -6.14 31.03
C ASP A 477 4.07 -5.65 31.63
N MET A 478 5.04 -5.27 30.78
CA MET A 478 6.28 -4.57 31.19
C MET A 478 6.13 -3.06 31.31
N GLY A 479 5.00 -2.49 30.86
CA GLY A 479 4.74 -1.05 30.84
C GLY A 479 4.95 -0.38 29.47
N ILE A 480 5.19 -1.13 28.39
CA ILE A 480 5.23 -0.56 27.04
C ILE A 480 3.82 -0.11 26.66
N ALA A 481 3.69 1.17 26.28
CA ALA A 481 2.40 1.72 25.89
C ALA A 481 1.94 1.13 24.55
N CYS A 482 0.77 0.48 24.54
CA CYS A 482 0.15 -0.06 23.34
C CYS A 482 -1.24 0.53 23.11
N LYS A 483 -1.59 0.75 21.85
CA LYS A 483 -2.91 1.27 21.44
C LYS A 483 -3.53 0.38 20.37
N TRP A 484 -4.55 -0.38 20.78
CA TRP A 484 -5.17 -1.43 19.96
C TRP A 484 -4.14 -2.48 19.53
N GLY A 485 -3.31 -2.93 20.48
CA GLY A 485 -2.24 -3.91 20.28
C GLY A 485 -0.99 -3.39 19.57
N ARG A 486 -0.98 -2.14 19.10
CA ARG A 486 0.17 -1.53 18.43
C ARG A 486 1.07 -0.81 19.42
N VAL A 487 2.38 -1.03 19.32
CA VAL A 487 3.37 -0.31 20.14
C VAL A 487 3.34 1.17 19.78
N VAL A 488 3.21 2.02 20.80
CA VAL A 488 3.25 3.48 20.65
C VAL A 488 4.71 3.91 20.58
N THR A 489 5.06 4.65 19.53
CA THR A 489 6.39 5.21 19.31
C THR A 489 6.32 6.70 18.98
N ASP A 490 7.45 7.38 19.14
CA ASP A 490 7.67 8.70 18.54
C ASP A 490 7.89 8.57 17.01
N SER A 491 7.98 9.70 16.31
CA SER A 491 8.12 9.73 14.84
C SER A 491 9.43 9.13 14.32
N ASP A 492 10.45 9.05 15.18
CA ASP A 492 11.74 8.42 14.90
C ASP A 492 11.75 6.90 15.19
N GLY A 493 10.65 6.36 15.75
CA GLY A 493 10.50 4.96 16.12
C GLY A 493 10.90 4.64 17.55
N ALA A 494 11.35 5.60 18.35
CA ALA A 494 11.68 5.38 19.76
C ALA A 494 10.43 5.03 20.58
N VAL A 495 10.57 4.10 21.53
CA VAL A 495 9.48 3.73 22.46
C VAL A 495 9.56 4.63 23.70
N PRO A 496 8.55 5.47 23.98
CA PRO A 496 8.59 6.39 25.10
C PRO A 496 8.80 5.69 26.45
N ASN A 497 9.69 6.24 27.27
CA ASN A 497 10.09 5.71 28.59
C ASN A 497 10.90 4.40 28.57
N PHE A 498 11.30 3.90 27.40
CA PHE A 498 12.19 2.74 27.26
C PHE A 498 13.45 3.13 26.49
N ASP A 499 14.46 3.63 27.22
CA ASP A 499 15.73 4.03 26.63
C ASP A 499 16.38 2.87 25.84
N GLY A 500 16.90 3.19 24.66
CA GLY A 500 17.49 2.24 23.73
C GLY A 500 16.52 1.30 23.00
N LEU A 501 15.20 1.42 23.21
CA LEU A 501 14.18 0.58 22.56
C LEU A 501 13.47 1.33 21.43
N PHE A 502 13.45 0.71 20.25
CA PHE A 502 12.76 1.20 19.06
C PHE A 502 11.76 0.15 18.56
N SER A 503 10.72 0.57 17.83
CA SER A 503 9.78 -0.35 17.19
C SER A 503 9.33 0.15 15.82
N GLY A 504 8.97 -0.77 14.92
CA GLY A 504 8.46 -0.42 13.60
C GLY A 504 7.84 -1.59 12.84
N GLY A 505 7.40 -1.29 11.62
CA GLY A 505 6.62 -2.22 10.80
C GLY A 505 5.21 -2.41 11.33
N ASP A 506 4.63 -3.58 11.08
CA ASP A 506 3.23 -3.86 11.46
C ASP A 506 3.02 -3.80 12.98
N CYS A 507 4.06 -4.03 13.79
CA CYS A 507 4.01 -3.88 15.25
C CYS A 507 3.66 -2.45 15.70
N GLN A 508 4.08 -1.45 14.92
CA GLN A 508 3.84 -0.02 15.17
C GLN A 508 2.58 0.48 14.44
N THR A 509 2.42 0.13 13.17
CA THR A 509 1.34 0.69 12.33
C THR A 509 0.05 -0.12 12.37
N GLY A 510 0.12 -1.39 12.78
CA GLY A 510 -0.82 -2.42 12.38
C GLY A 510 -0.51 -2.95 10.98
N PRO A 511 -1.19 -4.03 10.53
CA PRO A 511 -0.97 -4.64 9.23
C PRO A 511 -1.02 -3.62 8.09
N ALA A 512 0.09 -3.48 7.38
CA ALA A 512 0.24 -2.53 6.28
C ALA A 512 0.84 -3.22 5.05
N THR A 513 1.74 -2.54 4.33
CA THR A 513 2.36 -3.04 3.10
C THR A 513 3.85 -3.30 3.31
N VAL A 514 4.41 -4.23 2.53
CA VAL A 514 5.82 -4.62 2.61
C VAL A 514 6.76 -3.41 2.50
N ILE A 515 6.49 -2.49 1.56
CA ILE A 515 7.31 -1.30 1.36
C ILE A 515 7.27 -0.32 2.53
N ARG A 516 6.16 -0.27 3.29
CA ARG A 516 6.06 0.54 4.52
C ARG A 516 6.85 -0.10 5.66
N ALA A 517 6.81 -1.43 5.80
CA ALA A 517 7.63 -2.15 6.77
C ALA A 517 9.13 -1.95 6.49
N ILE A 518 9.54 -2.02 5.22
CA ILE A 518 10.92 -1.74 4.80
C ILE A 518 11.32 -0.31 5.15
N ASN A 519 10.47 0.69 4.89
CA ASN A 519 10.75 2.06 5.27
C ASN A 519 10.85 2.23 6.79
N ALA A 520 9.99 1.57 7.58
CA ALA A 520 10.06 1.64 9.04
C ALA A 520 11.39 1.11 9.57
N GLY A 521 11.87 -0.02 9.03
CA GLY A 521 13.20 -0.54 9.38
C GLY A 521 14.34 0.40 8.97
N ARG A 522 14.23 1.03 7.79
CA ARG A 522 15.21 2.03 7.31
C ARG A 522 15.27 3.26 8.21
N VAL A 523 14.11 3.83 8.56
CA VAL A 523 14.02 4.99 9.46
C VAL A 523 14.57 4.63 10.84
N ALA A 524 14.16 3.49 11.41
CA ALA A 524 14.66 3.04 12.70
C ALA A 524 16.18 2.85 12.69
N SER A 525 16.78 2.27 11.64
CA SER A 525 18.23 2.08 11.56
C SER A 525 19.02 3.39 11.63
N ALA A 526 18.57 4.45 10.93
CA ALA A 526 19.22 5.76 10.99
C ALA A 526 19.12 6.40 12.39
N ASN A 527 17.97 6.26 13.05
CA ASN A 527 17.76 6.84 14.37
C ASN A 527 18.48 6.05 15.47
N ILE A 528 18.60 4.73 15.33
CA ILE A 528 19.42 3.89 16.21
C ILE A 528 20.91 4.25 16.04
N ASP A 529 21.41 4.41 14.81
CA ASP A 529 22.80 4.85 14.55
C ASP A 529 23.09 6.19 15.26
N ARG A 530 22.16 7.15 15.13
CA ARG A 530 22.25 8.45 15.81
C ARG A 530 22.17 8.35 17.33
N TYR A 531 21.30 7.52 17.86
CA TYR A 531 21.18 7.23 19.28
C TYR A 531 22.49 6.66 19.85
N LEU A 532 23.16 5.79 19.09
CA LEU A 532 24.45 5.19 19.45
C LEU A 532 25.65 6.15 19.33
N GLY A 533 25.42 7.38 18.86
CA GLY A 533 26.44 8.43 18.77
C GLY A 533 27.09 8.59 17.39
N PHE A 534 26.50 8.02 16.34
CA PHE A 534 27.00 8.07 14.97
C PHE A 534 26.09 8.95 14.07
N ASP A 535 26.50 9.14 12.80
CA ASP A 535 25.70 9.81 11.76
C ASP A 535 26.12 9.29 10.38
N HIS A 536 26.11 7.97 10.21
CA HIS A 536 26.52 7.33 8.97
C HIS A 536 25.61 7.74 7.81
N LYS A 537 26.21 8.04 6.65
CA LYS A 537 25.49 8.40 5.42
C LYS A 537 25.59 7.28 4.41
N ILE A 538 24.44 6.79 3.94
CA ILE A 538 24.39 5.78 2.89
C ILE A 538 24.35 6.46 1.54
N LYS A 539 25.46 6.37 0.78
CA LYS A 539 25.64 7.06 -0.50
C LYS A 539 25.44 6.14 -1.69
N LEU A 540 24.96 6.72 -2.79
CA LEU A 540 24.84 6.05 -4.08
C LEU A 540 25.97 6.42 -5.03
N ASP A 541 26.91 5.50 -5.25
CA ASP A 541 27.97 5.65 -6.25
C ASP A 541 27.56 4.97 -7.58
N VAL A 542 26.52 5.50 -8.21
CA VAL A 542 26.05 5.05 -9.53
C VAL A 542 25.82 6.24 -10.45
N GLU A 543 26.62 6.31 -11.51
CA GLU A 543 26.43 7.28 -12.58
C GLU A 543 25.24 6.87 -13.45
N LEU A 544 24.24 7.75 -13.57
CA LEU A 544 23.08 7.49 -14.43
C LEU A 544 23.36 7.79 -15.91
N PRO A 545 22.66 7.12 -16.84
CA PRO A 545 22.67 7.48 -18.24
C PRO A 545 22.26 8.94 -18.47
N THR A 546 22.95 9.59 -19.41
CA THR A 546 22.62 10.95 -19.86
C THR A 546 21.19 10.99 -20.38
N VAL A 547 20.44 12.02 -19.98
CA VAL A 547 19.06 12.21 -20.40
C VAL A 547 19.01 12.44 -21.90
N GLN A 548 18.20 11.65 -22.59
CA GLN A 548 17.95 11.78 -24.02
C GLN A 548 16.64 12.55 -24.25
N PHE A 549 16.66 13.56 -25.12
CA PHE A 549 15.46 14.28 -25.54
C PHE A 549 14.70 13.46 -26.60
N LYS A 550 14.12 12.35 -26.15
CA LYS A 550 13.25 11.53 -27.00
C LYS A 550 11.88 12.19 -27.08
N GLY A 551 11.27 12.17 -28.27
CA GLY A 551 9.87 12.57 -28.44
C GLY A 551 8.98 11.76 -27.50
N LYS A 552 8.08 12.44 -26.78
CA LYS A 552 7.16 11.79 -25.83
C LYS A 552 5.89 11.37 -26.58
N HIS A 553 6.00 10.27 -27.32
CA HIS A 553 4.86 9.69 -28.02
C HIS A 553 3.99 8.88 -27.05
N GLU A 554 2.69 8.94 -27.26
CA GLU A 554 1.73 8.06 -26.58
C GLU A 554 2.04 6.60 -26.90
N CYS A 555 2.04 5.78 -25.87
CA CYS A 555 2.29 4.35 -25.97
C CYS A 555 1.65 3.66 -24.77
N GLY A 556 0.88 2.61 -25.03
CA GLY A 556 0.24 1.81 -23.97
C GLY A 556 1.26 1.14 -23.05
N ARG A 557 0.80 0.80 -21.85
CA ARG A 557 1.62 0.10 -20.85
C ARG A 557 1.88 -1.35 -21.22
N CYS A 558 3.12 -1.79 -21.05
CA CYS A 558 3.42 -3.22 -21.03
C CYS A 558 2.95 -3.82 -19.71
N GLU A 559 2.05 -4.79 -19.78
CA GLU A 559 1.51 -5.51 -18.63
C GLU A 559 2.22 -6.86 -18.42
N LEU A 560 2.26 -7.32 -17.17
CA LEU A 560 2.78 -8.64 -16.86
C LEU A 560 1.78 -9.72 -17.30
N GLY A 561 2.31 -10.80 -17.87
CA GLY A 561 1.49 -11.96 -18.24
C GLY A 561 1.22 -12.85 -17.03
N GLU A 562 0.27 -13.76 -17.16
CA GLU A 562 0.08 -14.84 -16.18
C GLU A 562 0.01 -16.19 -16.89
N ARG A 563 0.42 -17.25 -16.20
CA ARG A 563 0.14 -18.62 -16.63
C ARG A 563 -1.37 -18.85 -16.72
N GLU A 564 -1.80 -19.74 -17.61
CA GLU A 564 -3.20 -20.09 -17.76
C GLU A 564 -3.80 -20.58 -16.43
N ALA A 565 -5.00 -20.08 -16.11
CA ALA A 565 -5.64 -20.39 -14.83
C ALA A 565 -5.88 -21.91 -14.66
N GLY A 566 -6.30 -22.60 -15.73
CA GLY A 566 -6.52 -24.04 -15.70
C GLY A 566 -5.26 -24.87 -15.46
N GLU A 567 -4.07 -24.34 -15.76
CA GLU A 567 -2.80 -25.04 -15.51
C GLU A 567 -2.23 -24.70 -14.12
N ARG A 568 -2.24 -23.41 -13.75
CA ARG A 568 -1.58 -22.90 -12.54
C ARG A 568 -2.26 -23.29 -11.22
N ILE A 569 -3.49 -23.81 -11.29
CA ILE A 569 -4.21 -24.33 -10.12
C ILE A 569 -3.67 -25.69 -9.64
N HIS A 570 -2.83 -26.35 -10.44
CA HIS A 570 -2.30 -27.68 -10.13
C HIS A 570 -0.89 -27.67 -9.51
N ASP A 571 -0.29 -26.49 -9.33
CA ASP A 571 1.02 -26.36 -8.73
C ASP A 571 1.19 -25.04 -7.95
N TRP A 572 2.35 -24.93 -7.30
CA TRP A 572 2.74 -23.82 -6.45
C TRP A 572 3.83 -22.94 -7.09
N ASN A 573 4.03 -23.07 -8.41
CA ASN A 573 5.01 -22.30 -9.15
C ASN A 573 4.49 -20.87 -9.38
N LEU A 574 5.42 -19.95 -9.65
CA LEU A 574 5.11 -18.56 -9.89
C LEU A 574 4.06 -18.38 -10.99
N VAL A 575 2.99 -17.65 -10.67
CA VAL A 575 1.85 -17.39 -11.58
C VAL A 575 2.19 -16.33 -12.63
N GLU A 576 2.84 -15.26 -12.19
CA GLU A 576 3.09 -14.07 -13.00
C GLU A 576 4.38 -14.21 -13.83
N GLN A 577 4.27 -13.93 -15.12
CA GLN A 577 5.37 -13.92 -16.07
C GLN A 577 5.98 -12.51 -16.15
N GLY A 578 7.30 -12.45 -16.02
CA GLY A 578 8.06 -11.19 -16.14
C GLY A 578 8.03 -10.61 -17.55
N LEU A 579 8.41 -9.34 -17.69
CA LEU A 579 8.59 -8.69 -18.99
C LEU A 579 9.75 -9.33 -19.77
N THR A 580 9.61 -9.40 -21.08
CA THR A 580 10.74 -9.62 -21.99
C THR A 580 11.64 -8.38 -22.02
N GLU A 581 12.89 -8.54 -22.52
CA GLU A 581 13.80 -7.39 -22.68
C GLU A 581 13.21 -6.29 -23.58
N GLN A 582 12.49 -6.68 -24.63
CA GLN A 582 11.85 -5.72 -25.54
C GLN A 582 10.76 -4.92 -24.85
N GLU A 583 9.87 -5.59 -24.10
CA GLU A 583 8.82 -4.95 -23.32
C GLU A 583 9.41 -4.05 -22.24
N ALA A 584 10.42 -4.52 -21.49
CA ALA A 584 11.05 -3.74 -20.44
C ALA A 584 11.74 -2.48 -20.98
N ARG A 585 12.42 -2.56 -22.14
CA ARG A 585 13.04 -1.40 -22.77
C ARG A 585 12.00 -0.42 -23.33
N GLN A 586 10.94 -0.93 -23.96
CA GLN A 586 9.83 -0.11 -24.42
C GLN A 586 9.16 0.61 -23.25
N GLU A 587 8.81 -0.12 -22.21
CA GLU A 587 8.19 0.39 -21.00
C GLU A 587 9.08 1.43 -20.33
N ALA A 588 10.37 1.13 -20.11
CA ALA A 588 11.31 2.08 -19.52
C ALA A 588 11.47 3.38 -20.34
N SER A 589 11.43 3.28 -21.67
CA SER A 589 11.54 4.43 -22.58
C SER A 589 10.37 5.42 -22.47
N ARG A 590 9.23 5.00 -21.89
CA ARG A 590 8.07 5.85 -21.62
C ARG A 590 8.31 6.82 -20.46
N CYS A 591 9.36 6.63 -19.65
CA CYS A 591 9.61 7.46 -18.48
C CYS A 591 9.76 8.94 -18.86
N LEU A 592 8.96 9.80 -18.23
CA LEU A 592 9.00 11.25 -18.50
C LEU A 592 10.23 11.95 -17.92
N ARG A 593 11.08 11.24 -17.16
CA ARG A 593 12.26 11.74 -16.43
C ARG A 593 11.94 12.99 -15.60
N CYS A 594 10.92 12.89 -14.73
CA CYS A 594 10.50 13.99 -13.86
C CYS A 594 11.56 14.40 -12.83
N ASP A 595 12.57 13.56 -12.60
CA ASP A 595 13.81 13.88 -11.89
C ASP A 595 14.65 14.95 -12.57
N HIS A 596 14.52 15.09 -13.90
CA HIS A 596 15.29 16.05 -14.70
C HIS A 596 14.41 17.15 -15.30
N PHE A 597 13.25 16.80 -15.85
CA PHE A 597 12.33 17.73 -16.52
C PHE A 597 11.18 18.22 -15.63
N GLY A 598 11.01 17.65 -14.44
CA GLY A 598 9.92 18.00 -13.53
C GLY A 598 10.32 19.06 -12.51
N PHE A 599 9.33 19.64 -11.83
CA PHE A 599 9.53 20.62 -10.76
C PHE A 599 10.46 20.13 -9.64
N GLY A 600 10.46 18.82 -9.38
CA GLY A 600 11.35 18.19 -8.40
C GLY A 600 12.84 18.42 -8.68
N ALA A 601 13.25 18.65 -9.94
CA ALA A 601 14.63 19.00 -10.29
C ALA A 601 15.09 20.32 -9.64
N PHE A 602 14.18 21.28 -9.43
CA PHE A 602 14.48 22.56 -8.77
C PHE A 602 14.48 22.48 -7.23
N ARG A 603 13.97 21.37 -6.65
CA ARG A 603 13.81 21.15 -5.20
C ARG A 603 14.69 20.00 -4.71
N GLY A 604 15.94 19.96 -5.17
CA GLY A 604 16.94 18.97 -4.75
C GLY A 604 16.98 17.67 -5.58
N GLY A 605 16.08 17.48 -6.54
CA GLY A 605 16.15 16.38 -7.51
C GLY A 605 16.09 14.99 -6.87
N ARG A 606 17.04 14.13 -7.26
CA ARG A 606 17.21 12.78 -6.70
C ARG A 606 17.98 12.87 -5.39
N ASN A 607 17.52 12.15 -4.37
CA ASN A 607 18.29 12.06 -3.14
C ASN A 607 19.45 11.07 -3.32
N LEU A 608 20.70 11.52 -3.28
CA LEU A 608 21.88 10.65 -3.52
C LEU A 608 22.41 9.99 -2.24
N GLU A 609 22.04 10.53 -1.08
CA GLU A 609 22.41 10.00 0.23
C GLU A 609 21.24 10.12 1.21
N TRP A 610 21.25 9.34 2.28
CA TRP A 610 20.38 9.58 3.42
C TRP A 610 21.09 9.18 4.72
#